data_AF-A0A662KEY7-F1
#
_entry.id   AF-A0A662KEY7-F1
#
_cell.length_a   1.000
_cell.length_b   1.000
_cell.length_c   1.000
_cell.angle_alpha   90.00
_cell.angle_beta   90.00
_cell.angle_gamma   90.00
#
_symmetry.space_group_name_H-M   'P 1'
#
loop_
_entity.id
_entity.type
_entity.pdbx_description
1 polymer ?
#
loop_
_entity_poly.entity_id
_entity_poly.type
_entity_poly.pdbx_seq_one_letter_code
_entity_poly.pdbx_strand_id
1 'polypeptide(L)'
;MRVYTIKRGYNPDLEKILEEYFGVKGDVEKGFSFYADGIGRIFIKREKSSIMIDIKENPSRCKDVSLIKKWNEFLYKATGKTAKERKKELLKL
;
A
#
# COMPACT_ATOMS: atom_id res chain seq x y z
N MET A 1 -5.35 10.20 1.57
CA MET A 1 -5.45 9.32 0.38
C MET A 1 -4.24 9.46 -0.54
N ARG A 2 -3.65 8.35 -0.97
CA ARG A 2 -2.57 8.27 -1.97
C ARG A 2 -2.92 7.21 -3.01
N VAL A 3 -2.59 7.49 -4.27
CA VAL A 3 -2.78 6.54 -5.38
C VAL A 3 -1.42 6.12 -5.89
N TYR A 4 -1.21 4.81 -6.00
CA TYR A 4 0.02 4.21 -6.52
C TYR A 4 -0.29 3.43 -7.80
N THR A 5 0.33 3.78 -8.92
CA THR A 5 0.22 3.02 -10.17
C THR A 5 1.06 1.75 -10.11
N ILE A 6 0.50 0.65 -10.59
CA ILE A 6 1.16 -0.64 -10.78
C ILE A 6 2.03 -0.57 -12.04
N LYS A 7 3.23 -1.16 -11.99
CA LYS A 7 4.16 -1.24 -13.11
C LYS A 7 3.54 -2.04 -14.27
N ARG A 8 3.74 -1.58 -15.50
CA ARG A 8 3.19 -2.26 -16.69
C ARG A 8 3.71 -3.70 -16.79
N GLY A 9 2.81 -4.66 -17.00
CA GLY A 9 3.14 -6.09 -17.05
C GLY A 9 3.34 -6.74 -15.68
N TYR A 10 3.24 -5.98 -14.58
CA TYR A 10 3.26 -6.54 -13.24
C TYR A 10 1.83 -6.84 -12.79
N ASN A 11 1.55 -8.10 -12.47
CA ASN A 11 0.24 -8.53 -11.97
C ASN A 11 0.38 -9.07 -10.53
N PRO A 12 0.35 -8.19 -9.52
CA PRO A 12 0.46 -8.59 -8.13
C PRO A 12 -0.85 -9.22 -7.65
N ASP A 13 -0.72 -10.27 -6.84
CA ASP A 13 -1.80 -10.81 -6.04
C ASP A 13 -1.89 -10.01 -4.73
N LEU A 14 -2.70 -8.95 -4.74
CA LEU A 14 -2.78 -8.04 -3.59
C LEU A 14 -3.38 -8.69 -2.36
N GLU A 15 -4.33 -9.62 -2.52
CA GLU A 15 -4.96 -10.30 -1.39
C GLU A 15 -3.92 -11.15 -0.66
N LYS A 16 -3.13 -11.92 -1.41
CA LYS A 16 -2.02 -12.69 -0.84
C LYS A 16 -0.96 -11.81 -0.20
N ILE A 17 -0.58 -10.71 -0.85
CA ILE A 17 0.41 -9.77 -0.29
C ILE A 17 -0.12 -9.14 1.02
N LEU A 18 -1.41 -8.81 1.09
CA LEU A 18 -2.02 -8.25 2.30
C LEU A 18 -2.09 -9.28 3.44
N GLU A 19 -2.37 -10.54 3.11
CA GLU A 19 -2.32 -11.65 4.07
C GLU A 19 -0.89 -11.84 4.61
N GLU A 20 0.13 -11.87 3.73
CA GLU A 20 1.53 -12.05 4.12
C GLU A 20 2.06 -10.92 5.00
N TYR A 21 1.69 -9.66 4.71
CA TYR A 21 2.24 -8.50 5.43
C TYR A 21 1.41 -8.10 6.64
N PHE A 22 0.09 -8.19 6.57
CA PHE A 22 -0.81 -7.67 7.60
C PHE A 22 -1.73 -8.72 8.20
N GLY A 23 -1.73 -9.96 7.69
CA GLY A 23 -2.60 -11.03 8.18
C GLY A 23 -4.08 -10.78 7.89
N VAL A 24 -4.40 -9.95 6.89
CA VAL A 24 -5.77 -9.53 6.58
C VAL A 24 -6.24 -10.15 5.28
N LYS A 25 -7.54 -10.47 5.21
CA LYS A 25 -8.22 -10.93 4.01
C LYS A 25 -9.40 -10.01 3.73
N GLY A 26 -9.53 -9.59 2.49
CA GLY A 26 -10.60 -8.71 2.07
C GLY A 26 -10.61 -8.51 0.56
N ASP A 27 -11.78 -8.19 0.03
CA ASP A 27 -12.00 -7.94 -1.39
C ASP A 27 -11.36 -6.60 -1.79
N VAL A 28 -10.20 -6.67 -2.44
CA VAL A 28 -9.45 -5.49 -2.88
C VAL A 28 -10.13 -4.74 -4.03
N GLU A 29 -10.99 -5.41 -4.82
CA GLU A 29 -11.66 -4.79 -5.97
C GLU A 29 -12.83 -3.90 -5.52
N LYS A 30 -13.62 -4.37 -4.54
CA LYS A 30 -14.63 -3.53 -3.86
C LYS A 30 -13.97 -2.50 -2.94
N GLY A 31 -12.78 -2.82 -2.46
CA GLY A 31 -12.04 -2.05 -1.47
C GLY A 31 -12.51 -2.40 -0.06
N PHE A 32 -11.57 -2.44 0.87
CA PHE A 32 -11.86 -2.76 2.26
C PHE A 32 -10.96 -1.97 3.22
N SER A 33 -11.41 -1.87 4.47
CA SER A 33 -10.63 -1.25 5.54
C SER A 33 -10.12 -2.32 6.50
N PHE A 34 -8.90 -2.13 6.99
CA PHE A 34 -8.31 -2.94 8.04
C PHE A 34 -7.48 -2.08 8.98
N TYR A 35 -7.16 -2.62 10.15
CA TYR A 35 -6.26 -1.98 11.09
C TYR A 35 -4.88 -2.63 10.99
N ALA A 36 -3.85 -1.83 10.76
CA ALA A 36 -2.47 -2.27 10.79
C ALA A 36 -1.79 -1.70 12.03
N ASP A 37 -1.28 -2.58 12.88
CA ASP A 37 -0.60 -2.15 14.11
C ASP A 37 0.57 -1.19 13.81
N GLY A 38 0.64 -0.08 14.54
CA GLY A 38 1.65 0.97 14.35
C GLY A 38 1.49 1.86 13.10
N ILE A 39 0.48 1.62 12.26
CA ILE A 39 0.12 2.49 11.12
C ILE A 39 -1.29 3.09 11.33
N GLY A 40 -2.22 2.27 11.83
CA GLY A 40 -3.60 2.62 12.12
C GLY A 40 -4.59 2.06 11.10
N ARG A 41 -5.75 2.69 10.96
CA ARG A 41 -6.79 2.27 10.01
C ARG A 41 -6.39 2.59 8.57
N ILE A 42 -6.30 1.57 7.74
CA ILE A 42 -5.96 1.63 6.32
C ILE A 42 -7.17 1.18 5.50
N PHE A 43 -7.58 1.99 4.54
CA PHE A 43 -8.45 1.60 3.45
C PHE A 43 -7.60 1.32 2.22
N ILE A 44 -7.85 0.19 1.56
CA ILE A 44 -7.20 -0.17 0.31
C ILE A 44 -8.23 -0.56 -0.73
N LYS A 45 -8.00 -0.13 -1.97
CA LYS A 45 -8.80 -0.52 -3.13
C LYS A 45 -7.91 -0.64 -4.36
N ARG A 46 -8.06 -1.70 -5.14
CA ARG A 46 -7.46 -1.85 -6.46
C ARG A 46 -8.39 -1.23 -7.50
N GLU A 47 -7.83 -0.39 -8.35
CA GLU A 47 -8.52 0.20 -9.48
C GLU A 47 -7.70 -0.04 -10.75
N LYS A 48 -8.01 -1.13 -11.46
CA LYS A 48 -7.32 -1.56 -12.68
C LYS A 48 -5.79 -1.67 -12.47
N SER A 49 -5.05 -0.68 -12.96
CA SER A 49 -3.60 -0.56 -12.90
C SER A 49 -3.11 0.33 -11.76
N SER A 50 -3.95 0.63 -10.78
CA SER A 50 -3.64 1.52 -9.66
C SER A 50 -4.16 0.94 -8.35
N ILE A 51 -3.56 1.37 -7.25
CA ILE A 51 -3.94 1.02 -5.89
C ILE A 51 -4.18 2.31 -5.15
N MET A 52 -5.40 2.48 -4.68
CA MET A 52 -5.80 3.58 -3.81
C MET A 52 -5.63 3.14 -2.36
N ILE A 53 -4.89 3.95 -1.59
CA ILE A 53 -4.66 3.72 -0.17
C ILE A 53 -5.03 4.98 0.60
N ASP A 54 -5.87 4.84 1.61
CA ASP A 54 -6.19 5.92 2.55
C ASP A 54 -5.87 5.47 3.98
N ILE A 55 -5.12 6.28 4.72
CA ILE A 55 -4.71 5.96 6.09
C ILE A 55 -5.36 6.99 6.99
N LYS A 56 -6.27 6.56 7.87
CA LYS A 56 -7.14 7.43 8.68
C LYS A 56 -6.67 7.68 10.11
N GLU A 57 -5.42 7.40 10.44
CA GLU A 57 -4.87 7.66 11.79
C GLU A 57 -3.51 8.38 11.74
N ASN A 58 -3.21 9.08 12.85
CA ASN A 58 -2.26 10.18 12.93
C ASN A 58 -0.81 9.76 12.55
N PRO A 59 -0.18 10.36 11.51
CA PRO A 59 1.17 10.02 11.05
C PRO A 59 2.29 10.26 12.07
N SER A 60 2.02 10.94 13.19
CA SER A 60 3.01 11.23 14.24
C SER A 60 3.46 10.02 15.06
N ARG A 61 2.88 8.81 14.88
CA ARG A 61 3.24 7.60 15.65
C ARG A 61 4.09 6.57 14.90
N CYS A 62 4.21 6.64 13.58
CA CYS A 62 5.05 5.70 12.83
C CYS A 62 6.53 6.15 12.87
N LYS A 63 7.13 6.17 14.07
CA LYS A 63 8.56 6.45 14.27
C LYS A 63 9.44 5.20 14.16
N ASP A 64 8.81 4.03 14.06
CA ASP A 64 9.51 2.76 13.95
C ASP A 64 10.03 2.56 12.52
N VAL A 65 11.36 2.55 12.40
CA VAL A 65 12.06 2.33 11.12
C VAL A 65 11.68 0.98 10.51
N SER A 66 11.36 -0.02 11.32
CA SER A 66 10.97 -1.36 10.88
C SER A 66 9.60 -1.33 10.20
N LEU A 67 8.64 -0.57 10.74
CA LEU A 67 7.32 -0.37 10.12
C LEU A 67 7.42 0.37 8.80
N ILE A 68 8.28 1.41 8.72
CA ILE A 68 8.53 2.14 7.48
C ILE A 68 9.14 1.24 6.42
N LYS A 69 10.08 0.36 6.79
CA LYS A 69 10.67 -0.64 5.87
C LYS A 69 9.61 -1.62 5.38
N LYS A 70 8.86 -2.24 6.30
CA LYS A 70 7.78 -3.18 5.99
C LYS A 70 6.73 -2.57 5.05
N TRP A 71 6.33 -1.32 5.32
CA TRP A 71 5.40 -0.59 4.46
C TRP A 71 5.96 -0.31 3.06
N ASN A 72 7.25 0.03 2.96
CA ASN A 72 7.89 0.24 1.67
C ASN A 72 8.07 -1.05 0.86
N GLU A 73 8.38 -2.17 1.52
CA GLU A 73 8.44 -3.49 0.90
C GLU A 73 7.07 -3.95 0.43
N PHE A 74 6.03 -3.77 1.26
CA PHE A 74 4.64 -3.98 0.87
C PHE A 74 4.32 -3.20 -0.41
N LEU A 75 4.58 -1.89 -0.45
CA LEU A 75 4.30 -1.08 -1.63
C LEU A 75 5.09 -1.52 -2.86
N TYR A 76 6.34 -1.98 -2.68
CA TYR A 76 7.12 -2.55 -3.78
C TYR A 76 6.49 -3.84 -4.32
N LYS A 77 6.11 -4.78 -3.45
CA LYS A 77 5.42 -6.02 -3.85
C LYS A 77 4.04 -5.76 -4.44
N ALA A 78 3.34 -4.73 -3.95
CA ALA A 78 2.01 -4.37 -4.42
C ALA A 78 2.04 -3.63 -5.76
N THR A 79 3.10 -2.91 -6.10
CA THR A 79 3.13 -2.03 -7.30
C THR A 79 4.22 -2.38 -8.30
N GLY A 80 5.23 -3.16 -7.90
CA GLY A 80 6.45 -3.40 -8.67
C GLY A 80 7.38 -2.18 -8.75
N LYS A 81 7.11 -1.12 -7.97
CA LYS A 81 7.84 0.16 -8.03
C LYS A 81 8.61 0.45 -6.76
N THR A 82 9.88 0.78 -6.94
CA THR A 82 10.78 1.22 -5.88
C THR A 82 10.30 2.55 -5.27
N ALA A 83 10.79 2.87 -4.07
CA ALA A 83 10.51 4.15 -3.45
C ALA A 83 10.96 5.35 -4.32
N LYS A 84 12.06 5.20 -5.06
CA LYS A 84 12.55 6.22 -6.01
C LYS A 84 11.58 6.41 -7.18
N GLU A 85 11.09 5.34 -7.79
CA GLU A 85 10.07 5.41 -8.86
C GLU A 85 8.78 6.06 -8.36
N ARG A 86 8.27 5.61 -7.19
CA ARG A 86 7.06 6.18 -6.56
C ARG A 86 7.22 7.67 -6.26
N LYS A 87 8.38 8.11 -5.75
CA LYS A 87 8.67 9.53 -5.52
C LYS A 87 8.71 10.33 -6.82
N LYS A 88 9.31 9.78 -7.88
CA LYS A 88 9.39 10.44 -9.19
C LYS A 88 8.00 10.65 -9.80
N GLU A 89 7.11 9.68 -9.66
CA GLU A 89 5.72 9.83 -10.14
C GLU A 89 4.92 10.80 -9.28
N LEU A 90 5.12 10.80 -7.97
CA LEU A 90 4.49 11.78 -7.08
C LEU A 90 4.89 13.21 -7.41
N LEU A 91 6.15 13.44 -7.81
CA LEU A 91 6.68 14.76 -8.17
C LEU A 91 6.35 15.21 -9.60
N LYS A 92 5.82 14.31 -10.44
CA LYS A 92 5.35 14.64 -11.79
C LYS A 92 3.91 15.17 -11.80
N LEU A 93 3.23 15.07 -10.67
CA LEU A 93 1.97 15.76 -10.37
C LEU A 93 2.28 17.16 -9.84
#